data_AF-A0A1I6PKK8-F1
#
_entry.id   AF-A0A1I6PKK8-F1
#
_cell.length_a   1.000
_cell.length_b   1.000
_cell.length_c   1.000
_cell.angle_alpha   90.00
_cell.angle_beta   90.00
_cell.angle_gamma   90.00
#
_symmetry.space_group_name_H-M   'P 1'
#
loop_
_entity.id
_entity.type
_entity.pdbx_description
1 polymer ?
#
loop_
_entity_poly.entity_id
_entity_poly.type
_entity_poly.pdbx_seq_one_letter_code
_entity_poly.pdbx_strand_id
1 'polypeptide(L)' 'MRDRIIRLLDLDFSHETKWNEVYENEDYVLIYNRVTRECKVRYKIKN' A
#
# COMPACT_ATOMS: atom_id res chain seq x y z
N MET A 1 8.99 -2.11 7.69
CA MET A 1 8.38 -3.08 6.77
C MET A 1 7.70 -2.36 5.62
N ARG A 2 6.73 -1.46 5.88
CA ARG A 2 6.09 -0.55 4.91
C ARG A 2 7.07 0.05 3.88
N ASP A 3 8.06 0.81 4.33
CA ASP A 3 8.98 1.55 3.41
C ASP A 3 9.77 0.62 2.48
N ARG A 4 10.05 -0.61 2.91
CA ARG A 4 10.70 -1.62 2.08
C ARG A 4 9.78 -2.09 0.96
N ILE A 5 8.49 -2.30 1.25
CA ILE A 5 7.49 -2.70 0.25
C ILE A 5 7.26 -1.58 -0.76
N ILE A 6 7.10 -0.34 -0.27
CA ILE A 6 6.94 0.85 -1.11
C ILE A 6 8.08 0.96 -2.13
N ARG A 7 9.34 0.83 -1.68
CA ARG A 7 10.51 0.88 -2.56
C ARG A 7 10.64 -0.33 -3.50
N LEU A 8 10.28 -1.53 -3.04
CA LEU A 8 10.41 -2.76 -3.84
C LEU A 8 9.40 -2.82 -4.98
N LEU A 9 8.20 -2.30 -4.75
CA LEU A 9 7.10 -2.35 -5.72
C LEU A 9 6.89 -1.01 -6.43
N ASP A 10 7.73 0.00 -6.15
CA ASP A 10 7.62 1.36 -6.70
C ASP A 10 6.19 1.91 -6.56
N LEU A 11 5.75 2.09 -5.31
CA LEU A 11 4.39 2.54 -4.97
C LEU A 11 4.38 4.01 -4.59
N ASP A 12 3.38 4.73 -5.07
CA ASP A 12 3.13 6.12 -4.69
C ASP A 12 2.04 6.22 -3.63
N PHE A 13 2.10 7.25 -2.79
CA PHE A 13 1.01 7.55 -1.87
C PHE A 13 -0.24 7.95 -2.66
N SER A 14 -1.37 7.32 -2.35
CA SER A 14 -2.66 7.58 -3.00
C SER A 14 -3.57 8.40 -2.10
N HIS A 15 -3.95 7.82 -0.95
CA HIS A 15 -4.82 8.48 0.02
C HIS A 15 -4.65 7.84 1.39
N GLU A 16 -5.21 8.49 2.41
CA GLU A 16 -5.30 7.92 3.75
C GLU A 16 -6.72 7.97 4.31
N THR A 17 -6.99 7.04 5.21
CA THR A 17 -8.17 7.02 6.08
C THR A 17 -7.72 7.27 7.51
N LYS A 18 -8.67 7.38 8.45
CA LYS A 18 -8.34 7.55 9.87
C LYS A 18 -7.34 6.50 10.41
N TRP A 19 -7.26 5.32 9.79
CA TRP A 19 -6.50 4.17 10.30
C TRP A 19 -5.44 3.69 9.31
N ASN A 20 -5.65 3.87 8.00
CA ASN A 20 -4.81 3.29 6.96
C ASN A 20 -4.20 4.33 6.04
N GLU A 21 -2.96 4.10 5.64
CA GLU A 21 -2.31 4.75 4.49
C GLU A 21 -2.39 3.79 3.30
N VAL A 22 -2.76 4.30 2.14
CA VAL A 22 -2.85 3.52 0.90
C VAL A 22 -1.80 4.01 -0.07
N TYR A 23 -1.00 3.07 -0.57
CA TYR A 23 0.00 3.30 -1.59
C TYR A 23 -0.29 2.41 -2.79
N GLU A 24 -0.18 2.90 -4.01
CA GLU A 24 -0.49 2.12 -5.20
C GLU A 24 0.31 2.56 -6.42
N ASN A 25 0.41 1.65 -7.38
CA ASN A 25 0.82 1.93 -8.75
C ASN A 25 -0.15 1.24 -9.70
N GLU A 26 0.22 1.03 -10.97
CA GLU A 26 -0.68 0.40 -11.95
C GLU A 26 -1.07 -1.04 -11.61
N ASP A 27 -0.20 -1.78 -10.91
CA ASP A 27 -0.32 -3.24 -10.76
C ASP A 27 -0.58 -3.65 -9.30
N TYR A 28 -0.22 -2.82 -8.32
CA TYR A 28 -0.27 -3.17 -6.90
C TYR A 28 -0.93 -2.08 -6.06
N VAL A 29 -1.53 -2.52 -4.95
CA VAL A 29 -1.96 -1.66 -3.84
C VAL A 29 -1.42 -2.21 -2.52
N LEU A 30 -0.84 -1.34 -1.71
CA LEU A 30 -0.44 -1.57 -0.33
C LEU A 30 -1.37 -0.78 0.59
N ILE A 31 -1.96 -1.48 1.56
CA ILE A 31 -2.70 -0.88 2.67
C ILE A 31 -1.86 -1.06 3.92
N TYR A 32 -1.42 0.04 4.52
CA TYR A 32 -0.68 0.05 5.78
C TYR A 32 -1.58 0.58 6.89
N ASN A 33 -1.81 -0.23 7.93
CA ASN A 33 -2.57 0.20 9.09
C ASN A 33 -1.65 0.88 10.12
N ARG A 34 -1.89 2.17 10.40
CA ARG A 34 -1.07 2.98 11.33
C ARG A 34 -1.15 2.50 12.78
N VAL A 35 -2.26 1.86 13.17
CA VAL A 35 -2.51 1.40 14.53
C VAL A 35 -1.88 0.03 14.78
N THR A 36 -2.13 -0.94 13.90
CA THR A 36 -1.61 -2.33 14.06
C THR A 36 -0.22 -2.51 13.47
N ARG A 37 0.25 -1.55 12.65
CA ARG A 37 1.51 -1.61 11.87
C ARG A 37 1.55 -2.74 10.84
N GLU A 38 0.41 -3.33 10.53
CA GLU A 38 0.28 -4.40 9.54
C GLU A 38 0.30 -3.85 8.11
N CYS A 39 0.82 -4.65 7.18
CA CYS A 39 0.90 -4.33 5.76
C CYS A 39 0.11 -5.38 4.96
N LYS A 40 -0.78 -4.94 4.09
CA LYS A 40 -1.53 -5.81 3.17
C LYS A 40 -1.27 -5.38 1.73
N VAL A 41 -0.68 -6.26 0.94
CA VAL A 41 -0.39 -6.03 -0.49
C VAL A 41 -1.39 -6.82 -1.34
N ARG A 42 -1.91 -6.21 -2.40
CA ARG A 42 -2.79 -6.86 -3.38
C ARG A 42 -2.38 -6.46 -4.80
N TYR A 43 -2.50 -7.41 -5.72
CA TYR A 43 -2.40 -7.16 -7.16
C TYR A 43 -3.74 -6.63 -7.70
N LYS A 44 -3.68 -5.65 -8.61
CA LYS A 44 -4.82 -5.11 -9.33
C LYS A 44 -5.11 -6.00 -10.52
N ILE A 45 -6.20 -6.77 -10.46
CA ILE A 45 -6.64 -7.55 -11.62
C ILE A 45 -7.09 -6.56 -12.70
N LYS A 46 -6.33 -6.47 -13.80
CA LYS A 46 -6.73 -5.78 -15.01
C LYS A 46 -7.68 -6.72 -15.76
N ASN A 47 -8.93 -6.30 -15.97
CA ASN A 47 -9.91 -6.98 -16.82
C ASN A 47 -9.51 -6.88 -18.29
#